data_AF-A0A814Q0G2-F1
#
_entry.id   AF-A0A814Q0G2-F1
#
_cell.length_a   1.000
_cell.length_b   1.000
_cell.length_c   1.000
_cell.angle_alpha   90.00
_cell.angle_beta   90.00
_cell.angle_gamma   90.00
#
_symmetry.space_group_name_H-M   'P 1'
#
loop_
_entity.id
_entity.type
_entity.pdbx_description
1 polymer ?
#
loop_
_entity_poly.entity_id
_entity_poly.type
_entity_poly.pdbx_seq_one_letter_code
_entity_poly.pdbx_strand_id
1 'polypeptide(L)'
;MTWKKFLCSKINEHRFRFNGLIESTRLPHKQCLRQKFDNILKYSPNDLPSKVDLREEMTAVEDQSQIGSCSANALAENHSSYEYLIKKHTGRNEDVSRLFIYYNSRAQDDLSAAVSDTGCSMTHAIEALDEHGACRESQWQYDITKVNQRPPPPAYTEAKNFTIDEALQVKIDLFEMKSCIAQGFPFAFGIKLFQSFDKARANGAVPMPSSSDTSRSSHGKHALLAVGYSDTSRAFIVRNSWGERWGDQGYCYIPYDYMTNSDYCFDAWAIRKLDSDDLGSDHWDNNDEVNYRSNEQEQDEDDDGQADIEEYEENDDDDRGGEGGRDPSSQSDNQDG
;
A
#
# COMPACT_ATOMS: atom_id res chain seq x y z
N MET A 1 75.66 -17.75 17.68
CA MET A 1 75.38 -16.36 18.08
C MET A 1 75.52 -15.46 16.86
N THR A 2 74.59 -14.50 16.74
CA THR A 2 74.65 -13.20 16.03
C THR A 2 74.54 -13.09 14.48
N TRP A 3 73.31 -12.70 14.06
CA TRP A 3 72.92 -11.54 13.22
C TRP A 3 73.57 -11.30 11.84
N LYS A 4 72.75 -11.29 10.78
CA LYS A 4 72.47 -10.07 9.96
C LYS A 4 71.37 -10.27 8.91
N LYS A 5 70.68 -9.17 8.66
CA LYS A 5 69.48 -8.94 7.85
C LYS A 5 69.90 -8.47 6.43
N PHE A 6 69.02 -8.74 5.45
CA PHE A 6 68.88 -8.09 4.11
C PHE A 6 69.93 -8.37 3.00
N LEU A 7 69.54 -9.00 1.88
CA LEU A 7 68.98 -8.37 0.67
C LEU A 7 68.64 -9.42 -0.43
N CYS A 8 67.46 -9.29 -1.03
CA CYS A 8 67.02 -9.61 -2.40
C CYS A 8 67.79 -10.66 -3.24
N SER A 9 67.15 -11.80 -3.59
CA SER A 9 67.29 -12.49 -4.89
C SER A 9 66.38 -13.74 -4.97
N LYS A 10 65.66 -13.88 -6.10
CA LYS A 10 64.97 -15.07 -6.64
C LYS A 10 63.65 -15.51 -5.98
N ILE A 11 62.55 -14.91 -6.46
CA ILE A 11 61.31 -15.67 -6.66
C ILE A 11 61.38 -16.24 -8.07
N ASN A 12 61.37 -17.57 -8.12
CA ASN A 12 61.41 -18.37 -9.33
C ASN A 12 60.03 -18.35 -10.00
N GLU A 13 60.07 -18.39 -11.32
CA GLU A 13 58.95 -18.33 -12.25
C GLU A 13 57.97 -19.50 -12.04
N HIS A 14 56.68 -19.19 -11.88
CA HIS A 14 55.62 -19.96 -12.54
C HIS A 14 54.56 -18.99 -13.07
N ARG A 15 54.63 -18.76 -14.38
CA ARG A 15 53.58 -18.11 -15.18
C ARG A 15 52.31 -18.98 -15.10
N PHE A 16 51.28 -18.47 -14.43
CA PHE A 16 49.90 -18.81 -14.77
C PHE A 16 49.30 -17.63 -15.53
N ARG A 17 49.02 -17.84 -16.82
CA ARG A 17 48.20 -16.94 -17.63
C ARG A 17 46.75 -17.19 -17.23
N PHE A 18 46.08 -16.23 -16.60
CA PHE A 18 44.63 -16.19 -16.56
C PHE A 18 44.14 -15.29 -17.70
N ASN A 19 43.86 -15.92 -18.85
CA ASN A 19 42.85 -15.44 -19.77
C ASN A 19 41.52 -15.98 -19.25
N GLY A 20 40.71 -15.12 -18.67
CA GLY A 20 39.37 -15.47 -18.20
C GLY A 20 38.78 -14.25 -17.54
N LEU A 21 37.66 -13.78 -18.09
CA LEU A 21 36.87 -12.73 -17.49
C LEU A 21 36.67 -13.05 -16.00
N ILE A 22 36.92 -12.07 -15.14
CA ILE A 22 36.31 -12.07 -13.81
C ILE A 22 34.83 -11.86 -14.09
N GLU A 23 34.08 -12.96 -14.22
CA GLU A 23 32.63 -12.93 -14.11
C GLU A 23 32.34 -12.34 -12.73
N SER A 24 31.88 -11.09 -12.74
CA SER A 24 31.13 -10.52 -11.65
C SER A 24 30.00 -11.50 -11.36
N THR A 25 30.13 -12.28 -10.30
CA THR A 25 29.03 -13.04 -9.71
C THR A 25 28.02 -12.03 -9.20
N ARG A 26 27.17 -11.53 -10.11
CA ARG A 26 25.90 -10.92 -9.76
C ARG A 26 25.20 -12.00 -8.93
N LEU A 27 24.92 -11.70 -7.66
CA LEU A 27 23.90 -12.44 -6.94
C LEU A 27 22.65 -12.46 -7.84
N PRO A 28 22.00 -13.63 -8.03
CA PRO A 28 20.80 -13.67 -8.85
C PRO A 28 19.83 -12.65 -8.27
N HIS A 29 19.30 -11.82 -9.17
CA HIS A 29 18.25 -10.87 -8.87
C HIS A 29 17.19 -11.59 -8.03
N LYS A 30 16.85 -11.11 -6.83
CA LYS A 30 15.61 -11.56 -6.17
C LYS A 30 14.51 -11.19 -7.15
N GLN A 31 13.89 -12.17 -7.78
CA GLN A 31 12.74 -11.90 -8.65
C GLN A 31 11.54 -11.82 -7.73
N CYS A 32 10.88 -10.67 -7.71
CA CYS A 32 9.62 -10.47 -7.00
C CYS A 32 8.66 -11.60 -7.39
N LEU A 33 8.08 -12.28 -6.39
CA LEU A 33 7.11 -13.33 -6.67
C LEU A 33 5.82 -12.67 -7.15
N ARG A 34 5.46 -12.94 -8.40
CA ARG A 34 4.17 -12.55 -8.96
C ARG A 34 3.19 -13.68 -8.71
N GLN A 35 2.28 -13.47 -7.78
CA GLN A 35 1.26 -14.46 -7.43
C GLN A 35 -0.13 -13.90 -7.66
N LYS A 36 -1.11 -14.79 -7.77
CA LYS A 36 -2.51 -14.40 -7.69
C LYS A 36 -2.90 -14.24 -6.23
N PHE A 37 -3.70 -13.23 -5.92
CA PHE A 37 -4.11 -12.94 -4.55
C PHE A 37 -5.02 -14.04 -3.96
N ASP A 38 -5.80 -14.73 -4.80
CA ASP A 38 -6.67 -15.84 -4.39
C ASP A 38 -5.96 -16.97 -3.62
N ASN A 39 -4.66 -17.16 -3.87
CA ASN A 39 -3.83 -18.15 -3.17
C ASN A 39 -3.60 -17.85 -1.68
N ILE A 40 -3.82 -16.61 -1.23
CA ILE A 40 -3.52 -16.18 0.14
C ILE A 40 -4.76 -15.65 0.89
N LEU A 41 -5.96 -15.92 0.38
CA LEU A 41 -7.21 -15.47 0.99
C LEU A 41 -7.36 -16.01 2.42
N LYS A 42 -7.44 -15.10 3.40
CA LYS A 42 -7.71 -15.42 4.82
C LYS A 42 -9.19 -15.42 5.19
N TYR A 43 -10.02 -14.75 4.41
CA TYR A 43 -11.45 -14.58 4.69
C TYR A 43 -12.29 -15.51 3.83
N SER A 44 -13.48 -15.87 4.33
CA SER A 44 -14.58 -16.38 3.51
C SER A 44 -15.58 -15.25 3.20
N PRO A 45 -16.47 -15.40 2.21
CA PRO A 45 -17.46 -14.37 1.85
C PRO A 45 -18.32 -13.85 3.01
N ASN A 46 -18.56 -14.67 4.03
CA ASN A 46 -19.41 -14.31 5.18
C ASN A 46 -18.62 -13.69 6.34
N ASP A 47 -17.28 -13.75 6.32
CA ASP A 47 -16.43 -13.34 7.44
C ASP A 47 -15.79 -11.96 7.24
N LEU A 48 -16.05 -11.31 6.10
CA LEU A 48 -15.48 -10.00 5.82
C LEU A 48 -16.10 -8.93 6.73
N PRO A 49 -15.28 -8.04 7.33
CA PRO A 49 -15.79 -6.86 8.01
C PRO A 49 -16.66 -6.04 7.04
N SER A 50 -17.74 -5.43 7.53
CA SER A 50 -18.63 -4.61 6.69
C SER A 50 -18.02 -3.27 6.29
N LYS A 51 -16.95 -2.85 6.97
CA LYS A 51 -16.20 -1.62 6.71
C LYS A 51 -14.74 -1.81 7.12
N VAL A 52 -13.83 -1.36 6.27
CA VAL A 52 -12.39 -1.26 6.57
C VAL A 52 -11.89 0.08 6.05
N ASP A 53 -11.03 0.76 6.80
CA ASP A 53 -10.50 2.08 6.46
C ASP A 53 -9.03 2.14 6.88
N LEU A 54 -8.13 2.10 5.91
CA LEU A 54 -6.68 2.13 6.12
C LEU A 54 -6.12 3.56 6.02
N ARG A 55 -6.96 4.61 5.96
CA ARG A 55 -6.48 6.00 5.77
C ARG A 55 -5.55 6.48 6.88
N GLU A 56 -5.74 6.03 8.12
CA GLU A 56 -4.83 6.32 9.24
C GLU A 56 -3.43 5.73 9.03
N GLU A 57 -3.31 4.79 8.08
CA GLU A 57 -2.06 4.13 7.71
C GLU A 57 -1.42 4.75 6.46
N MET A 58 -1.99 5.82 5.92
CA MET A 58 -1.51 6.45 4.69
C MET A 58 -0.64 7.68 4.98
N THR A 59 0.33 7.94 4.10
CA THR A 59 1.07 9.21 4.05
C THR A 59 0.20 10.37 3.51
N ALA A 60 0.72 11.59 3.53
CA ALA A 60 0.01 12.78 3.01
C ALA A 60 -0.29 12.65 1.51
N VAL A 61 -1.45 13.12 1.05
CA VAL A 61 -1.87 12.92 -0.35
C VAL A 61 -0.97 13.67 -1.33
N GLU A 62 -0.48 12.94 -2.33
CA GLU A 62 0.46 13.44 -3.32
C GLU A 62 -0.21 14.23 -4.44
N ASP A 63 0.56 15.08 -5.13
CA ASP A 63 0.15 15.77 -6.34
C ASP A 63 1.05 15.38 -7.52
N GLN A 64 0.48 14.72 -8.53
CA GLN A 64 1.17 14.29 -9.75
C GLN A 64 1.48 15.42 -10.72
N SER A 65 0.94 16.63 -10.47
CA SER A 65 1.07 17.76 -11.36
C SER A 65 0.61 17.42 -12.80
N GLN A 66 1.32 17.89 -13.82
CA GLN A 66 0.91 17.80 -15.22
C GLN A 66 1.52 16.63 -16.00
N ILE A 67 2.20 15.68 -15.33
CA ILE A 67 2.87 14.56 -16.01
C ILE A 67 2.04 13.27 -15.97
N GLY A 68 2.31 12.36 -16.90
CA GLY A 68 1.62 11.08 -17.05
C GLY A 68 2.00 10.02 -16.01
N SER A 69 2.43 10.41 -14.81
CA SER A 69 3.01 9.50 -13.81
C SER A 69 1.99 8.81 -12.90
N CYS A 70 0.71 8.74 -13.28
CA CYS A 70 -0.34 8.22 -12.40
C CYS A 70 -0.08 6.80 -11.89
N SER A 71 0.36 5.88 -12.75
CA SER A 71 0.70 4.50 -12.35
C SER A 71 1.87 4.47 -11.37
N ALA A 72 2.90 5.29 -11.61
CA ALA A 72 4.04 5.42 -10.72
C ALA A 72 3.65 6.07 -9.39
N ASN A 73 2.72 7.02 -9.37
CA ASN A 73 2.19 7.58 -8.12
C ASN A 73 1.36 6.55 -7.36
N ALA A 74 0.44 5.86 -8.03
CA ALA A 74 -0.39 4.84 -7.38
C ALA A 74 0.46 3.71 -6.78
N LEU A 75 1.54 3.29 -7.44
CA LEU A 75 2.46 2.29 -6.90
C LEU A 75 3.47 2.85 -5.90
N ALA A 76 3.96 4.07 -6.09
CA ALA A 76 4.78 4.73 -5.07
C ALA A 76 3.96 4.95 -3.80
N GLU A 77 2.67 5.26 -3.91
CA GLU A 77 1.74 5.34 -2.80
C GLU A 77 1.48 3.95 -2.22
N ASN A 78 1.20 2.92 -3.04
CA ASN A 78 1.05 1.54 -2.56
C ASN A 78 2.30 1.09 -1.77
N HIS A 79 3.48 1.37 -2.32
CA HIS A 79 4.78 1.09 -1.72
C HIS A 79 5.05 1.96 -0.49
N SER A 80 4.64 3.23 -0.49
CA SER A 80 4.81 4.12 0.68
C SER A 80 3.85 3.79 1.80
N SER A 81 2.62 3.38 1.49
CA SER A 81 1.67 2.80 2.43
C SER A 81 2.20 1.48 3.00
N TYR A 82 2.91 0.71 2.18
CA TYR A 82 3.60 -0.50 2.60
C TYR A 82 4.82 -0.20 3.50
N GLU A 83 5.67 0.75 3.13
CA GLU A 83 6.75 1.28 3.98
C GLU A 83 6.17 1.93 5.25
N TYR A 84 4.95 2.47 5.21
CA TYR A 84 4.23 2.94 6.39
C TYR A 84 3.83 1.79 7.33
N LEU A 85 3.40 0.64 6.79
CA LEU A 85 3.16 -0.58 7.60
C LEU A 85 4.47 -1.08 8.24
N ILE A 86 5.58 -1.02 7.52
CA ILE A 86 6.92 -1.28 8.08
C ILE A 86 7.33 -0.21 9.09
N LYS A 87 6.98 1.06 8.88
CA LYS A 87 7.20 2.17 9.81
C LYS A 87 6.43 1.99 11.12
N LYS A 88 5.23 1.39 11.10
CA LYS A 88 4.51 1.00 12.32
C LYS A 88 5.35 0.07 13.20
N HIS A 89 6.23 -0.73 12.57
CA HIS A 89 7.14 -1.66 13.23
C HIS A 89 8.56 -1.09 13.45
N THR A 90 9.02 -0.12 12.64
CA THR A 90 10.42 0.37 12.62
C THR A 90 10.61 1.85 13.01
N GLY A 91 9.54 2.65 13.06
CA GLY A 91 9.52 4.02 13.58
C GLY A 91 10.03 5.14 12.66
N ARG A 92 10.20 4.94 11.35
CA ARG A 92 10.75 5.96 10.42
C ARG A 92 9.75 6.38 9.34
N ASN A 93 9.50 7.69 9.19
CA ASN A 93 8.64 8.24 8.12
C ASN A 93 9.48 8.71 6.94
N GLU A 94 9.50 7.98 5.84
CA GLU A 94 10.23 8.37 4.63
C GLU A 94 9.40 8.02 3.39
N ASP A 95 9.14 9.00 2.54
CA ASP A 95 8.44 8.81 1.26
C ASP A 95 9.42 8.31 0.19
N VAL A 96 8.94 7.45 -0.70
CA VAL A 96 9.74 6.95 -1.84
C VAL A 96 9.62 7.87 -3.06
N SER A 97 10.70 7.96 -3.84
CA SER A 97 10.75 8.81 -5.02
C SER A 97 9.85 8.30 -6.14
N ARG A 98 8.75 9.02 -6.37
CA ARG A 98 7.82 8.77 -7.48
C ARG A 98 8.50 8.91 -8.84
N LEU A 99 9.39 9.90 -8.97
CA LEU A 99 10.11 10.12 -10.23
C LEU A 99 11.11 9.01 -10.55
N PHE A 100 11.72 8.42 -9.52
CA PHE A 100 12.64 7.29 -9.70
C PHE A 100 11.88 6.08 -10.25
N ILE A 101 10.75 5.72 -9.64
CA ILE A 101 9.88 4.64 -10.09
C ILE A 101 9.38 4.95 -11.51
N TYR A 102 8.93 6.19 -11.75
CA TYR A 102 8.39 6.57 -13.05
C TYR A 102 9.43 6.55 -14.17
N TYR A 103 10.65 7.07 -13.93
CA TYR A 103 11.74 7.00 -14.91
C TYR A 103 12.06 5.54 -15.27
N ASN A 104 12.31 4.70 -14.26
CA ASN A 104 12.73 3.33 -14.50
C ASN A 104 11.62 2.46 -15.13
N SER A 105 10.34 2.71 -14.83
CA SER A 105 9.22 2.01 -15.47
C SER A 105 9.13 2.27 -16.99
N ARG A 106 9.72 3.38 -17.47
CA ARG A 106 9.74 3.75 -18.90
C ARG A 106 11.07 3.45 -19.57
N ALA A 107 12.16 3.55 -18.81
CA ALA A 107 13.49 3.10 -19.20
C ALA A 107 13.55 1.56 -19.15
N GLN A 108 12.75 0.90 -19.99
CA GLN A 108 12.92 -0.52 -20.31
C GLN A 108 14.36 -0.72 -20.81
N ASP A 109 15.06 -1.80 -20.41
CA ASP A 109 16.47 -2.25 -20.62
C ASP A 109 17.44 -1.48 -21.55
N ASP A 110 16.94 -0.78 -22.56
CA ASP A 110 17.67 0.16 -23.39
C ASP A 110 17.93 1.51 -22.68
N LEU A 111 19.03 1.54 -21.92
CA LEU A 111 19.60 2.75 -21.30
C LEU A 111 20.03 3.84 -22.31
N SER A 112 19.97 3.56 -23.62
CA SER A 112 20.31 4.51 -24.69
C SER A 112 19.07 5.11 -25.39
N ALA A 113 17.88 4.56 -25.15
CA ALA A 113 16.64 5.08 -25.69
C ALA A 113 16.24 6.40 -24.99
N ALA A 114 15.81 7.37 -25.78
CA ALA A 114 15.23 8.59 -25.24
C ALA A 114 13.92 8.27 -24.51
N VAL A 115 13.90 8.44 -23.19
CA VAL A 115 12.69 8.30 -22.37
C VAL A 115 11.80 9.53 -22.60
N SER A 116 10.49 9.30 -22.75
CA SER A 116 9.49 10.36 -22.91
C SER A 116 8.33 10.19 -21.91
N ASP A 117 7.59 11.27 -21.67
CA ASP A 117 6.43 11.27 -20.76
C ASP A 117 5.20 10.72 -21.49
N THR A 118 5.08 9.39 -21.51
CA THR A 118 4.02 8.66 -22.22
C THR A 118 3.16 7.81 -21.29
N GLY A 119 3.37 7.93 -19.97
CA GLY A 119 2.79 7.02 -18.97
C GLY A 119 3.56 5.70 -18.85
N CYS A 120 3.12 4.84 -17.93
CA CYS A 120 3.61 3.47 -17.77
C CYS A 120 2.48 2.54 -17.32
N SER A 121 2.61 1.24 -17.61
CA SER A 121 1.71 0.22 -17.06
C SER A 121 2.04 -0.06 -15.59
N MET A 122 1.08 -0.63 -14.85
CA MET A 122 1.33 -1.06 -13.47
C MET A 122 2.43 -2.13 -13.43
N THR A 123 2.38 -3.07 -14.38
CA THR A 123 3.38 -4.13 -14.55
C THR A 123 4.80 -3.59 -14.68
N HIS A 124 5.04 -2.59 -15.54
CA HIS A 124 6.39 -2.03 -15.71
C HIS A 124 6.89 -1.29 -14.47
N ALA A 125 5.98 -0.67 -13.71
CA ALA A 125 6.35 0.00 -12.48
C ALA A 125 6.61 -1.00 -11.34
N ILE A 126 5.90 -2.12 -11.29
CA ILE A 126 6.24 -3.27 -10.43
C ILE A 126 7.59 -3.86 -10.83
N GLU A 127 7.87 -3.99 -12.12
CA GLU A 127 9.18 -4.44 -12.63
C GLU A 127 10.31 -3.51 -12.23
N ALA A 128 10.10 -2.19 -12.31
CA ALA A 128 11.08 -1.21 -11.86
C ALA A 128 11.34 -1.29 -10.34
N LEU A 129 10.28 -1.52 -9.55
CA LEU A 129 10.39 -1.70 -8.10
C LEU A 129 11.07 -3.02 -7.71
N ASP A 130 10.82 -4.09 -8.47
CA ASP A 130 11.55 -5.35 -8.35
C ASP A 130 13.02 -5.12 -8.68
N GLU A 131 13.30 -4.57 -9.87
CA GLU A 131 14.66 -4.45 -10.42
C GLU A 131 15.57 -3.48 -9.67
N HIS A 132 15.01 -2.34 -9.29
CA HIS A 132 15.80 -1.23 -8.78
C HIS A 132 15.39 -0.82 -7.37
N GLY A 133 14.22 -1.24 -6.89
CA GLY A 133 13.60 -0.70 -5.69
C GLY A 133 13.19 0.76 -5.85
N ALA A 134 13.14 1.49 -4.74
CA ALA A 134 12.87 2.93 -4.76
C ALA A 134 13.80 3.69 -3.80
N CYS A 135 14.41 4.78 -4.28
CA CYS A 135 15.14 5.68 -3.39
C CYS A 135 14.16 6.61 -2.65
N ARG A 136 14.66 7.35 -1.66
CA ARG A 136 13.83 8.32 -0.94
C ARG A 136 13.49 9.52 -1.83
N GLU A 137 12.32 10.11 -1.61
CA GLU A 137 11.92 11.35 -2.30
C GLU A 137 12.91 12.50 -2.03
N SER A 138 13.61 12.51 -0.87
CA SER A 138 14.68 13.47 -0.58
C SER A 138 15.95 13.28 -1.43
N GLN A 139 16.20 12.06 -1.92
CA GLN A 139 17.34 11.72 -2.77
C GLN A 139 17.07 12.02 -4.25
N TRP A 140 15.82 11.83 -4.69
CA TRP A 140 15.37 12.17 -6.04
C TRP A 140 13.98 12.81 -6.01
N GLN A 141 13.98 14.12 -5.77
CA GLN A 141 12.75 14.92 -5.58
C GLN A 141 11.87 14.98 -6.83
N TYR A 142 10.56 15.07 -6.58
CA TYR A 142 9.50 15.25 -7.56
C TYR A 142 9.57 16.61 -8.25
N ASP A 143 10.53 16.75 -9.15
CA ASP A 143 10.73 17.89 -10.03
C ASP A 143 10.40 17.45 -11.46
N ILE A 144 9.21 17.85 -11.94
CA ILE A 144 8.69 17.43 -13.25
C ILE A 144 9.61 17.80 -14.42
N THR A 145 10.53 18.77 -14.26
CA THR A 145 11.54 19.10 -15.29
C THR A 145 12.58 17.99 -15.47
N LYS A 146 12.68 17.08 -14.49
CA LYS A 146 13.55 15.89 -14.48
C LYS A 146 12.84 14.62 -14.93
N VAL A 147 11.61 14.71 -15.44
CA VAL A 147 10.79 13.54 -15.81
C VAL A 147 11.49 12.56 -16.73
N ASN A 148 12.34 13.03 -17.64
CA ASN A 148 13.10 12.17 -18.56
C ASN A 148 14.60 12.14 -18.23
N GLN A 149 15.00 12.72 -17.10
CA GLN A 149 16.38 12.69 -16.63
C GLN A 149 16.63 11.44 -15.82
N ARG A 150 17.72 10.76 -16.14
CA ARG A 150 18.15 9.57 -15.39
C ARG A 150 18.50 9.96 -13.94
N PRO A 151 17.97 9.24 -12.94
CA PRO A 151 18.40 9.41 -11.55
C PRO A 151 19.92 9.21 -11.39
N PRO A 152 20.56 9.89 -10.44
CA PRO A 152 22.00 9.79 -10.26
C PRO A 152 22.37 8.44 -9.61
N PRO A 153 23.61 7.94 -9.78
CA PRO A 153 24.03 6.65 -9.20
C PRO A 153 23.77 6.46 -7.69
N PRO A 154 23.87 7.50 -6.83
CA PRO A 154 23.49 7.38 -5.42
C PRO A 154 22.01 7.03 -5.19
N ALA A 155 21.09 7.45 -6.08
CA ALA A 155 19.68 7.08 -5.99
C ALA A 155 19.50 5.57 -6.21
N TYR A 156 20.10 5.02 -7.27
CA TYR A 156 20.09 3.57 -7.53
C TYR A 156 20.77 2.75 -6.42
N THR A 157 21.78 3.32 -5.76
CA THR A 157 22.46 2.63 -4.65
C THR A 157 21.56 2.55 -3.43
N GLU A 158 20.86 3.64 -3.10
CA GLU A 158 19.89 3.67 -2.00
C GLU A 158 18.66 2.81 -2.28
N ALA A 159 18.17 2.84 -3.52
CA ALA A 159 16.94 2.16 -3.94
C ALA A 159 16.97 0.64 -3.72
N LYS A 160 18.14 0.02 -3.83
CA LYS A 160 18.35 -1.41 -3.56
C LYS A 160 17.99 -1.85 -2.13
N ASN A 161 17.88 -0.91 -1.19
CA ASN A 161 17.45 -1.22 0.18
C ASN A 161 15.92 -1.31 0.32
N PHE A 162 15.18 -0.86 -0.70
CA PHE A 162 13.73 -0.72 -0.72
C PHE A 162 13.16 -1.40 -1.97
N THR A 163 13.47 -2.69 -2.13
CA THR A 163 12.86 -3.56 -3.15
C THR A 163 11.60 -4.22 -2.62
N ILE A 164 10.74 -4.65 -3.53
CA ILE A 164 9.56 -5.46 -3.21
C ILE A 164 9.93 -6.94 -3.18
N ASP A 165 9.32 -7.74 -2.29
CA ASP A 165 9.51 -9.20 -2.31
C ASP A 165 8.38 -9.90 -3.09
N GLU A 166 7.16 -9.39 -3.00
CA GLU A 166 6.00 -9.94 -3.71
C GLU A 166 5.07 -8.86 -4.29
N ALA A 167 4.47 -9.20 -5.42
CA ALA A 167 3.44 -8.43 -6.09
C ALA A 167 2.27 -9.37 -6.38
N LEU A 168 1.12 -9.06 -5.81
CA LEU A 168 -0.07 -9.89 -5.85
C LEU A 168 -1.08 -9.28 -6.80
N GLN A 169 -1.42 -10.00 -7.85
CA GLN A 169 -2.49 -9.58 -8.75
C GLN A 169 -3.83 -9.82 -8.07
N VAL A 170 -4.60 -8.75 -7.88
CA VAL A 170 -5.94 -8.79 -7.30
C VAL A 170 -6.94 -8.89 -8.45
N LYS A 171 -7.80 -9.90 -8.43
CA LYS A 171 -8.87 -10.03 -9.41
C LYS A 171 -9.86 -8.87 -9.25
N ILE A 172 -10.41 -8.42 -10.39
CA ILE A 172 -11.54 -7.49 -10.41
C ILE A 172 -12.81 -8.24 -10.00
N ASP A 173 -12.92 -8.49 -8.71
CA ASP A 173 -13.98 -9.24 -8.04
C ASP A 173 -14.22 -8.61 -6.67
N LEU A 174 -15.49 -8.35 -6.33
CA LEU A 174 -15.82 -7.62 -5.11
C LEU A 174 -15.26 -8.29 -3.86
N PHE A 175 -15.35 -9.61 -3.78
CA PHE A 175 -14.92 -10.37 -2.62
C PHE A 175 -13.40 -10.35 -2.49
N GLU A 176 -12.67 -10.55 -3.58
CA GLU A 176 -11.21 -10.56 -3.57
C GLU A 176 -10.64 -9.17 -3.25
N MET A 177 -11.20 -8.12 -3.85
CA MET A 177 -10.80 -6.74 -3.59
C MET A 177 -11.06 -6.31 -2.14
N LYS A 178 -12.21 -6.66 -1.58
CA LYS A 178 -12.50 -6.44 -0.15
C LYS A 178 -11.57 -7.25 0.75
N SER A 179 -11.31 -8.51 0.40
CA SER A 179 -10.40 -9.39 1.15
C SER A 179 -8.96 -8.88 1.14
N CYS A 180 -8.54 -8.21 0.07
CA CYS A 180 -7.24 -7.56 0.00
C CYS A 180 -7.10 -6.46 1.07
N ILE A 181 -8.06 -5.53 1.07
CA ILE A 181 -8.10 -4.42 2.03
C ILE A 181 -8.30 -4.93 3.46
N ALA A 182 -9.19 -5.91 3.68
CA ALA A 182 -9.46 -6.46 5.01
C ALA A 182 -8.24 -7.15 5.63
N GLN A 183 -7.36 -7.70 4.81
CA GLN A 183 -6.07 -8.25 5.25
C GLN A 183 -5.01 -7.18 5.53
N GLY A 184 -5.36 -5.90 5.40
CA GLY A 184 -4.46 -4.77 5.63
C GLY A 184 -3.64 -4.37 4.41
N PHE A 185 -4.00 -4.86 3.20
CA PHE A 185 -3.25 -4.55 1.98
C PHE A 185 -4.04 -3.57 1.10
N PRO A 186 -3.59 -2.30 0.98
CA PRO A 186 -4.01 -1.43 -0.10
C PRO A 186 -3.63 -2.04 -1.45
N PHE A 187 -4.40 -1.77 -2.50
CA PHE A 187 -4.06 -2.18 -3.86
C PHE A 187 -4.16 -1.02 -4.85
N ALA A 188 -3.15 -0.89 -5.70
CA ALA A 188 -3.18 0.03 -6.84
C ALA A 188 -4.01 -0.60 -7.97
N PHE A 189 -4.72 0.21 -8.74
CA PHE A 189 -5.52 -0.28 -9.87
C PHE A 189 -5.64 0.77 -10.97
N GLY A 190 -5.83 0.31 -12.21
CA GLY A 190 -6.21 1.14 -13.34
C GLY A 190 -7.72 1.25 -13.49
N ILE A 191 -8.22 2.44 -13.83
CA ILE A 191 -9.64 2.69 -14.08
C ILE A 191 -9.85 3.63 -15.27
N LYS A 192 -10.90 3.37 -16.05
CA LYS A 192 -11.39 4.32 -17.07
C LYS A 192 -12.20 5.42 -16.40
N LEU A 193 -11.82 6.67 -16.60
CA LEU A 193 -12.54 7.84 -16.09
C LEU A 193 -13.46 8.42 -17.17
N PHE A 194 -14.64 8.87 -16.74
CA PHE A 194 -15.62 9.58 -17.55
C PHE A 194 -15.73 11.04 -17.14
N GLN A 195 -16.38 11.87 -17.95
CA GLN A 195 -16.57 13.29 -17.61
C GLN A 195 -17.32 13.48 -16.28
N SER A 196 -18.26 12.58 -15.95
CA SER A 196 -18.96 12.62 -14.67
C SER A 196 -18.05 12.51 -13.45
N PHE A 197 -16.84 11.94 -13.59
CA PHE A 197 -15.85 11.85 -12.52
C PHE A 197 -15.44 13.23 -11.99
N ASP A 198 -15.48 14.28 -12.81
CA ASP A 198 -15.13 15.63 -12.36
C ASP A 198 -16.07 16.17 -11.27
N LYS A 199 -17.26 15.58 -11.09
CA LYS A 199 -18.16 15.90 -9.97
C LYS A 199 -17.57 15.51 -8.62
N ALA A 200 -16.71 14.49 -8.59
CA ALA A 200 -16.03 14.04 -7.37
C ALA A 200 -15.05 15.10 -6.82
N ARG A 201 -14.67 16.11 -7.61
CA ARG A 201 -13.81 17.23 -7.16
C ARG A 201 -14.33 17.94 -5.91
N ALA A 202 -15.66 17.98 -5.72
CA ALA A 202 -16.28 18.74 -4.66
C ALA A 202 -16.24 18.05 -3.29
N ASN A 203 -16.40 16.73 -3.25
CA ASN A 203 -16.59 15.97 -2.01
C ASN A 203 -16.15 14.51 -2.09
N GLY A 204 -15.41 14.14 -3.13
CA GLY A 204 -14.94 12.78 -3.36
C GLY A 204 -16.01 11.80 -3.88
N ALA A 205 -17.30 12.15 -3.91
CA ALA A 205 -18.34 11.22 -4.34
C ALA A 205 -18.28 10.96 -5.85
N VAL A 206 -17.94 9.74 -6.25
CA VAL A 206 -17.84 9.37 -7.67
C VAL A 206 -19.19 8.82 -8.16
N PRO A 207 -19.83 9.46 -9.15
CA PRO A 207 -21.05 8.92 -9.73
C PRO A 207 -20.76 7.70 -10.62
N MET A 208 -21.74 6.80 -10.73
CA MET A 208 -21.70 5.78 -11.77
C MET A 208 -21.74 6.45 -13.17
N PRO A 209 -20.92 5.99 -14.12
CA PRO A 209 -20.99 6.47 -15.49
C PRO A 209 -22.33 6.06 -16.12
N SER A 210 -22.96 7.00 -16.82
CA SER A 210 -24.17 6.72 -17.60
C SER A 210 -23.82 6.18 -18.99
N SER A 211 -24.77 5.56 -19.68
CA SER A 211 -24.57 5.11 -21.06
C SER A 211 -24.30 6.25 -22.06
N SER A 212 -24.76 7.47 -21.74
CA SER A 212 -24.47 8.69 -22.50
C SER A 212 -23.20 9.40 -22.05
N ASP A 213 -22.52 8.90 -21.01
CA ASP A 213 -21.32 9.52 -20.51
C ASP A 213 -20.17 9.32 -21.49
N THR A 214 -19.31 10.32 -21.58
CA THR A 214 -18.18 10.30 -22.49
C THR A 214 -16.90 10.09 -21.71
N SER A 215 -15.96 9.36 -22.31
CA SER A 215 -14.64 9.20 -21.72
C SER A 215 -14.02 10.56 -21.46
N ARG A 216 -13.34 10.68 -20.32
CA ARG A 216 -12.69 11.93 -19.93
C ARG A 216 -11.56 12.23 -20.92
N SER A 217 -11.53 13.46 -21.44
CA SER A 217 -10.56 13.90 -22.46
C SER A 217 -9.11 13.92 -21.96
N SER A 218 -8.93 14.14 -20.65
CA SER A 218 -7.66 14.06 -19.94
C SER A 218 -7.75 12.98 -18.86
N HIS A 219 -6.68 12.18 -18.72
CA HIS A 219 -6.65 11.03 -17.80
C HIS A 219 -7.82 10.05 -18.00
N GLY A 220 -8.23 9.80 -19.25
CA GLY A 220 -9.32 8.87 -19.57
C GLY A 220 -9.06 7.43 -19.10
N LYS A 221 -7.78 7.08 -18.90
CA LYS A 221 -7.34 5.97 -18.05
C LYS A 221 -6.46 6.55 -16.95
N HIS A 222 -6.71 6.16 -15.71
CA HIS A 222 -6.02 6.68 -14.54
C HIS A 222 -5.68 5.54 -13.58
N ALA A 223 -4.66 5.76 -12.75
CA ALA A 223 -4.27 4.81 -11.72
C ALA A 223 -4.46 5.44 -10.34
N LEU A 224 -5.03 4.67 -9.43
CA LEU A 224 -5.45 5.10 -8.09
C LEU A 224 -5.11 4.00 -7.07
N LEU A 225 -5.21 4.33 -5.78
CA LEU A 225 -4.95 3.41 -4.68
C LEU A 225 -6.22 3.16 -3.86
N ALA A 226 -6.70 1.93 -3.79
CA ALA A 226 -7.79 1.55 -2.90
C ALA A 226 -7.26 1.29 -1.50
N VAL A 227 -7.85 1.95 -0.49
CA VAL A 227 -7.38 1.95 0.91
C VAL A 227 -8.49 1.61 1.90
N GLY A 228 -9.68 1.29 1.43
CA GLY A 228 -10.82 1.04 2.31
C GLY A 228 -12.07 0.68 1.54
N TYR A 229 -13.10 0.28 2.26
CA TYR A 229 -14.44 0.07 1.71
C TYR A 229 -15.50 0.22 2.80
N SER A 230 -16.74 0.47 2.40
CA SER A 230 -17.90 0.45 3.28
C SER A 230 -19.12 -0.13 2.57
N ASP A 231 -19.71 -1.17 3.17
CA ASP A 231 -20.92 -1.80 2.65
C ASP A 231 -22.16 -0.92 2.84
N THR A 232 -22.15 -0.02 3.82
CA THR A 232 -23.22 0.98 4.01
C THR A 232 -23.30 1.94 2.83
N SER A 233 -22.17 2.45 2.36
CA SER A 233 -22.11 3.34 1.18
C SER A 233 -21.98 2.58 -0.13
N ARG A 234 -21.76 1.25 -0.09
CA ARG A 234 -21.42 0.41 -1.25
C ARG A 234 -20.30 0.99 -2.11
N ALA A 235 -19.25 1.47 -1.47
CA ALA A 235 -18.14 2.15 -2.14
C ALA A 235 -16.79 1.77 -1.54
N PHE A 236 -15.77 1.77 -2.40
CA PHE A 236 -14.37 1.74 -1.99
C PHE A 236 -13.92 3.16 -1.64
N ILE A 237 -13.07 3.26 -0.61
CA ILE A 237 -12.33 4.47 -0.26
C ILE A 237 -11.04 4.43 -1.07
N VAL A 238 -10.85 5.46 -1.89
CA VAL A 238 -9.78 5.49 -2.89
C VAL A 238 -8.99 6.78 -2.72
N ARG A 239 -7.67 6.66 -2.64
CA ARG A 239 -6.74 7.79 -2.64
C ARG A 239 -6.43 8.18 -4.07
N ASN A 240 -6.51 9.47 -4.36
CA ASN A 240 -6.08 10.06 -5.62
C ASN A 240 -4.72 10.74 -5.44
N SER A 241 -4.07 11.07 -6.56
CA SER A 241 -2.76 11.71 -6.60
C SER A 241 -2.84 13.14 -7.16
N TRP A 242 -3.91 13.87 -6.86
CA TRP A 242 -4.17 15.24 -7.35
C TRP A 242 -4.19 16.28 -6.22
N GLY A 243 -3.48 15.98 -5.12
CA GLY A 243 -3.34 16.83 -3.94
C GLY A 243 -4.56 16.83 -3.02
N GLU A 244 -4.34 17.26 -1.77
CA GLU A 244 -5.35 17.26 -0.70
C GLU A 244 -6.55 18.18 -0.97
N ARG A 245 -6.41 19.17 -1.86
CA ARG A 245 -7.52 20.09 -2.19
C ARG A 245 -8.54 19.49 -3.16
N TRP A 246 -8.26 18.31 -3.68
CA TRP A 246 -9.14 17.63 -4.61
C TRP A 246 -10.05 16.64 -3.86
N GLY A 247 -11.35 16.64 -4.18
CA GLY A 247 -12.28 15.67 -3.61
C GLY A 247 -12.44 15.83 -2.11
N ASP A 248 -12.48 14.71 -1.38
CA ASP A 248 -12.52 14.71 0.08
C ASP A 248 -11.09 14.57 0.62
N GLN A 249 -10.40 15.70 0.79
CA GLN A 249 -9.02 15.75 1.29
C GLN A 249 -8.03 14.90 0.46
N GLY A 250 -8.22 14.83 -0.86
CA GLY A 250 -7.43 14.02 -1.77
C GLY A 250 -7.97 12.60 -2.00
N TYR A 251 -9.09 12.24 -1.35
CA TYR A 251 -9.76 10.95 -1.50
C TYR A 251 -11.05 11.06 -2.31
N CYS A 252 -11.46 9.92 -2.84
CA CYS A 252 -12.76 9.72 -3.44
C CYS A 252 -13.39 8.39 -3.04
N TYR A 253 -14.69 8.28 -3.29
CA TYR A 253 -15.51 7.13 -2.94
C TYR A 253 -16.09 6.56 -4.22
N ILE A 254 -15.56 5.42 -4.67
CA ILE A 254 -15.94 4.81 -5.94
C ILE A 254 -16.94 3.67 -5.69
N PRO A 255 -18.13 3.68 -6.32
CA PRO A 255 -19.12 2.62 -6.15
C PRO A 255 -18.56 1.24 -6.50
N TYR A 256 -19.00 0.22 -5.76
CA TYR A 256 -18.60 -1.17 -6.00
C TYR A 256 -18.81 -1.59 -7.46
N ASP A 257 -20.02 -1.32 -7.99
CA ASP A 257 -20.40 -1.70 -9.34
C ASP A 257 -19.52 -1.05 -10.42
N TYR A 258 -18.88 0.09 -10.12
CA TYR A 258 -17.90 0.70 -11.01
C TYR A 258 -16.57 -0.06 -10.94
N MET A 259 -16.04 -0.26 -9.73
CA MET A 259 -14.73 -0.91 -9.54
C MET A 259 -14.73 -2.40 -9.90
N THR A 260 -15.87 -3.08 -9.83
CA THR A 260 -15.97 -4.51 -10.17
C THR A 260 -16.38 -4.74 -11.61
N ASN A 261 -16.54 -3.68 -12.42
CA ASN A 261 -16.77 -3.81 -13.85
C ASN A 261 -15.43 -3.89 -14.59
N SER A 262 -15.14 -5.06 -15.17
CA SER A 262 -13.88 -5.33 -15.90
C SER A 262 -13.73 -4.54 -17.20
N ASP A 263 -14.80 -3.95 -17.74
CA ASP A 263 -14.69 -3.00 -18.85
C ASP A 263 -14.12 -1.66 -18.39
N TYR A 264 -14.19 -1.36 -17.09
CA TYR A 264 -13.80 -0.07 -16.52
C TYR A 264 -12.55 -0.16 -15.65
N CYS A 265 -12.47 -1.15 -14.76
CA CYS A 265 -11.37 -1.37 -13.83
C CYS A 265 -10.48 -2.52 -14.33
N PHE A 266 -9.17 -2.36 -14.21
CA PHE A 266 -8.18 -3.29 -14.73
C PHE A 266 -6.86 -3.18 -13.96
N ASP A 267 -5.99 -4.18 -14.12
CA ASP A 267 -4.58 -4.13 -13.68
C ASP A 267 -4.43 -3.75 -12.18
N ALA A 268 -5.11 -4.51 -11.31
CA ALA A 268 -5.08 -4.32 -9.87
C ALA A 268 -3.99 -5.15 -9.19
N TRP A 269 -3.19 -4.50 -8.34
CA TRP A 269 -2.00 -5.07 -7.72
C TRP A 269 -1.82 -4.59 -6.28
N ALA A 270 -1.49 -5.52 -5.39
CA ALA A 270 -1.00 -5.23 -4.05
C ALA A 270 0.49 -5.61 -3.95
N ILE A 271 1.28 -4.82 -3.22
CA ILE A 271 2.69 -5.10 -2.96
C ILE A 271 2.85 -5.63 -1.53
N ARG A 272 3.77 -6.59 -1.34
CA ARG A 272 4.14 -7.17 -0.05
C ARG A 272 5.66 -7.28 0.08
N LYS A 273 6.18 -7.11 1.29
CA LYS A 273 7.54 -7.52 1.68
C LYS A 273 7.37 -8.67 2.66
N LEU A 274 8.21 -9.69 2.52
CA LEU A 274 8.14 -10.84 3.39
C LEU A 274 8.99 -10.52 4.60
N ASP A 275 8.36 -10.44 5.78
CA ASP A 275 9.12 -10.45 7.02
C ASP A 275 9.68 -11.85 7.26
N SER A 276 10.75 -11.96 8.06
CA SER A 276 11.36 -13.26 8.41
C SER A 276 10.36 -14.22 9.07
N ASP A 277 9.31 -13.69 9.69
CA ASP A 277 8.26 -14.44 10.37
C ASP A 277 7.23 -15.01 9.38
N ASP A 278 7.05 -14.40 8.20
CA ASP A 278 6.16 -14.89 7.13
C ASP A 278 6.76 -16.08 6.35
N LEU A 279 8.06 -16.32 6.49
CA LEU A 279 8.76 -17.46 5.89
C LEU A 279 8.77 -18.71 6.79
N GLY A 280 8.16 -18.63 7.98
CA GLY A 280 8.18 -19.66 9.01
C GLY A 280 6.87 -20.41 9.20
N SER A 281 6.26 -20.95 8.14
CA SER A 281 5.12 -21.87 8.29
C SER A 281 5.19 -23.17 7.49
N ASP A 282 6.40 -23.63 7.15
CA ASP A 282 6.65 -25.04 6.81
C ASP A 282 6.78 -25.89 8.09
N HIS A 283 5.76 -25.88 8.93
CA HIS A 283 5.60 -26.84 10.03
C HIS A 283 4.23 -27.51 9.92
N TRP A 284 4.10 -28.39 8.92
CA TRP A 284 3.13 -29.47 8.95
C TRP A 284 3.86 -30.79 9.14
N ASP A 285 3.89 -31.18 10.41
CA ASP A 285 3.49 -32.49 10.92
C ASP A 285 4.28 -33.74 10.48
N ASN A 286 4.97 -34.34 11.44
CA ASN A 286 4.91 -35.78 11.68
C ASN A 286 5.29 -36.09 13.13
N ASN A 287 4.39 -36.83 13.79
CA ASN A 287 4.40 -37.36 15.15
C ASN A 287 4.02 -36.34 16.25
N ASP A 288 2.79 -36.46 16.75
CA ASP A 288 2.57 -37.33 17.92
C ASP A 288 1.09 -37.65 18.12
N GLU A 289 0.79 -38.94 17.98
CA GLU A 289 -0.41 -39.59 18.46
C GLU A 289 -0.35 -39.60 20.00
N VAL A 290 -1.10 -38.72 20.68
CA VAL A 290 -1.24 -38.80 22.15
C VAL A 290 -2.67 -39.08 22.56
N ASN A 291 -2.79 -40.32 23.02
CA ASN A 291 -3.92 -41.06 23.53
C ASN A 291 -4.35 -40.50 24.91
N TYR A 292 -5.59 -40.01 25.05
CA TYR A 292 -6.17 -39.72 26.36
C TYR A 292 -6.60 -41.03 27.02
N ARG A 293 -5.85 -41.47 28.04
CA ARG A 293 -6.32 -42.46 29.02
C ARG A 293 -6.34 -41.85 30.41
N SER A 294 -7.54 -41.92 30.99
CA SER A 294 -7.93 -41.71 32.38
C SER A 294 -7.02 -42.41 33.38
N ASN A 295 -6.80 -41.77 34.53
CA ASN A 295 -6.72 -42.47 35.80
C ASN A 295 -7.29 -41.58 36.91
N GLU A 296 -8.36 -42.11 37.51
CA GLU A 296 -8.92 -41.76 38.81
C GLU A 296 -7.93 -42.17 39.92
N GLN A 297 -7.92 -41.43 41.02
CA GLN A 297 -7.89 -41.88 42.43
C GLN A 297 -7.88 -40.62 43.33
N GLU A 298 -8.95 -40.37 44.09
CA GLU A 298 -9.05 -40.55 45.57
C GLU A 298 -8.25 -39.45 46.32
N GLN A 299 -8.73 -38.71 47.32
CA GLN A 299 -9.81 -38.88 48.30
C GLN A 299 -9.84 -37.60 49.19
N ASP A 300 -10.96 -37.39 49.90
CA ASP A 300 -11.12 -36.66 51.18
C ASP A 300 -10.97 -35.12 51.19
N GLU A 301 -11.66 -34.30 51.99
CA GLU A 301 -12.75 -34.40 52.96
C GLU A 301 -13.19 -32.94 53.25
N ASP A 302 -14.46 -32.76 53.59
CA ASP A 302 -15.04 -31.77 54.50
C ASP A 302 -15.10 -30.25 54.22
N ASP A 303 -16.24 -29.73 54.69
CA ASP A 303 -16.45 -28.46 55.40
C ASP A 303 -17.02 -27.24 54.63
N ASP A 304 -18.35 -27.15 54.71
CA ASP A 304 -19.11 -26.06 55.33
C ASP A 304 -18.99 -24.62 54.83
N GLY A 305 -20.15 -24.01 54.56
CA GLY A 305 -20.38 -22.63 54.98
C GLY A 305 -20.81 -21.63 53.91
N GLN A 306 -22.15 -21.55 53.75
CA GLN A 306 -22.97 -20.33 53.66
C GLN A 306 -22.68 -19.19 52.66
N ALA A 307 -23.80 -18.78 52.07
CA ALA A 307 -24.06 -17.60 51.25
C ALA A 307 -23.65 -16.28 51.91
N ASP A 308 -23.38 -15.28 51.07
CA ASP A 308 -24.00 -13.96 51.23
C ASP A 308 -24.18 -13.29 49.86
N ILE A 309 -25.43 -12.89 49.62
CA ILE A 309 -25.92 -12.03 48.55
C ILE A 309 -26.03 -10.65 49.18
N GLU A 310 -25.34 -9.64 48.65
CA GLU A 310 -25.66 -8.24 48.92
C GLU A 310 -26.00 -7.53 47.61
N GLU A 311 -27.31 -7.36 47.40
CA GLU A 311 -27.91 -6.28 46.61
C GLU A 311 -27.57 -4.94 47.27
N TYR A 312 -27.27 -3.92 46.47
CA TYR A 312 -27.51 -2.53 46.87
C TYR A 312 -28.25 -1.78 45.77
N GLU A 313 -29.27 -1.08 46.25
CA GLU A 313 -30.42 -0.51 45.57
C GLU A 313 -30.14 0.82 44.86
N GLU A 314 -31.09 1.14 43.98
CA GLU A 314 -31.40 2.43 43.38
C GLU A 314 -31.39 3.60 44.37
N ASN A 315 -31.04 4.79 43.89
CA ASN A 315 -31.63 6.03 44.38
C ASN A 315 -31.94 6.93 43.18
N ASP A 316 -33.23 7.05 42.89
CA ASP A 316 -33.84 8.24 42.29
C ASP A 316 -33.70 9.42 43.25
N ASP A 317 -33.51 10.64 42.71
CA ASP A 317 -34.25 11.80 43.19
C ASP A 317 -34.21 12.97 42.19
N ASP A 318 -35.40 13.51 41.98
CA ASP A 318 -35.82 14.69 41.23
C ASP A 318 -35.14 16.01 41.70
N ASP A 319 -35.11 17.06 40.85
CA ASP A 319 -36.03 18.22 40.98
C ASP A 319 -35.75 19.36 39.95
N ARG A 320 -36.81 19.66 39.19
CA ARG A 320 -37.35 20.97 38.75
C ARG A 320 -36.45 22.15 38.35
N GLY A 321 -36.73 22.68 37.14
CA GLY A 321 -37.71 23.78 37.03
C GLY A 321 -37.28 25.11 36.38
N GLY A 322 -38.03 25.51 35.32
CA GLY A 322 -38.39 26.89 34.94
C GLY A 322 -37.32 27.78 34.29
N GLU A 323 -37.60 28.79 33.47
CA GLU A 323 -38.79 29.28 32.76
C GLU A 323 -38.35 30.51 31.93
N GLY A 324 -39.01 30.77 30.79
CA GLY A 324 -39.12 32.08 30.13
C GLY A 324 -37.95 32.56 29.24
N GLY A 325 -38.15 33.17 28.07
CA GLY A 325 -39.34 33.59 27.36
C GLY A 325 -38.99 34.51 26.17
N ARG A 326 -39.97 34.70 25.28
CA ARG A 326 -40.19 35.84 24.36
C ARG A 326 -39.33 35.96 23.08
N ASP A 327 -39.96 35.55 21.98
CA ASP A 327 -40.01 36.26 20.68
C ASP A 327 -40.76 37.62 20.86
N PRO A 328 -40.60 38.71 20.06
CA PRO A 328 -40.91 38.70 18.63
C PRO A 328 -40.11 39.64 17.69
N SER A 329 -39.96 39.19 16.44
CA SER A 329 -40.21 39.94 15.19
C SER A 329 -39.43 41.21 14.77
N SER A 330 -39.23 41.25 13.44
CA SER A 330 -39.34 42.40 12.51
C SER A 330 -38.05 43.06 11.97
N GLN A 331 -37.83 42.77 10.68
CA GLN A 331 -37.62 43.70 9.55
C GLN A 331 -36.69 44.92 9.72
N SER A 332 -35.70 45.02 8.83
CA SER A 332 -35.66 45.99 7.71
C SER A 332 -34.23 46.47 7.37
N ASP A 333 -34.02 46.55 6.05
CA ASP A 333 -33.29 47.59 5.32
C ASP A 333 -31.75 47.67 5.29
N ASN A 334 -31.28 47.42 4.06
CA ASN A 334 -30.50 48.32 3.21
C ASN A 334 -28.98 48.52 3.40
N GLN A 335 -28.33 48.22 2.27
CA GLN A 335 -27.37 49.05 1.52
C GLN A 335 -25.88 49.07 1.88
N ASP A 336 -25.13 48.77 0.81
CA ASP A 336 -23.90 49.39 0.30
C ASP A 336 -22.56 49.16 1.02
N GLY A 337 -21.64 48.59 0.23
CA GLY A 337 -20.23 48.39 0.50
C GLY A 337 -19.61 47.45 -0.53
#